data_AF-A0A0L9TG95-F1
#
_entry.id   AF-A0A0L9TG95-F1
#
_cell.length_a   1.000
_cell.length_b   1.000
_cell.length_c   1.000
_cell.angle_alpha   90.00
_cell.angle_beta   90.00
_cell.angle_gamma   90.00
#
_symmetry.space_group_name_H-M   'P 1'
#
loop_
_entity.id
_entity.type
_entity.pdbx_description
1 polymer ?
#
loop_
_entity_poly.entity_id
_entity_poly.type
_entity_poly.pdbx_seq_one_letter_code
_entity_poly.pdbx_strand_id
1 'polypeptide(L)'
;MGTLISLGAMESWEFSRETAKAKSNGIEVRKVLKMEPLLDATGHSFSLSVYKKPANMEEIEENIYLPIRRAQLAVLRSIFNYIVPYLLGWSAFASTIKAEVYSQMNSANPRYSANNERNR
;
A
#
# COMPACT_ATOMS: atom_id res chain seq x y z
N MET A 1 -1.86 -0.84 0.05
CA MET A 1 -1.27 -2.18 -0.15
C MET A 1 -1.93 -3.22 0.75
N GLY A 2 -1.98 -3.01 2.07
CA GLY A 2 -2.68 -3.91 3.00
C GLY A 2 -4.12 -4.23 2.55
N THR A 3 -4.90 -3.20 2.19
CA THR A 3 -6.28 -3.37 1.67
C THR A 3 -6.35 -4.27 0.44
N LEU A 4 -5.39 -4.19 -0.50
CA LEU A 4 -5.40 -5.05 -1.68
C LEU A 4 -5.06 -6.51 -1.35
N ILE A 5 -4.14 -6.70 -0.40
CA ILE A 5 -3.74 -8.02 0.09
C ILE A 5 -4.93 -8.71 0.77
N SER A 6 -5.69 -7.98 1.59
CA SER A 6 -6.81 -8.52 2.36
C SER A 6 -8.16 -8.51 1.63
N LEU A 7 -8.23 -7.96 0.41
CA LEU A 7 -9.51 -7.74 -0.27
C LEU A 7 -10.26 -9.06 -0.53
N GLY A 8 -11.53 -9.12 -0.15
CA GLY A 8 -12.44 -10.21 -0.49
C GLY A 8 -12.75 -10.30 -1.99
N ALA A 9 -13.34 -11.42 -2.41
CA ALA A 9 -13.70 -11.65 -3.81
C ALA A 9 -14.80 -10.70 -4.33
N MET A 10 -15.69 -10.25 -3.43
CA MET A 10 -16.80 -9.34 -3.73
C MET A 10 -16.64 -7.98 -3.06
N GLU A 11 -15.49 -7.73 -2.44
CA GLU A 11 -15.24 -6.46 -1.77
C GLU A 11 -14.75 -5.42 -2.79
N SER A 12 -15.20 -4.20 -2.57
CA SER A 12 -14.74 -3.02 -3.27
C SER A 12 -13.90 -2.14 -2.35
N TRP A 13 -13.00 -1.35 -2.94
CA TRP A 13 -12.19 -0.39 -2.22
C TRP A 13 -12.01 0.87 -3.05
N GLU A 14 -11.97 2.02 -2.35
CA GLU A 14 -11.68 3.32 -2.93
C GLU A 14 -10.58 4.03 -2.13
N PHE A 15 -9.70 4.71 -2.85
CA PHE A 15 -8.67 5.58 -2.29
C PHE A 15 -8.66 6.91 -3.02
N SER A 16 -8.89 7.98 -2.28
CA SER A 16 -8.83 9.35 -2.80
C SER A 16 -7.62 10.09 -2.25
N ARG A 17 -6.90 10.80 -3.11
CA ARG A 17 -5.88 11.77 -2.73
C ARG A 17 -6.18 13.10 -3.40
N GLU A 18 -6.24 14.14 -2.58
CA GLU A 18 -6.32 15.52 -3.03
C GLU A 18 -4.98 16.21 -2.81
N THR A 19 -4.47 16.92 -3.80
CA THR A 19 -3.29 17.77 -3.64
C THR A 19 -3.72 19.14 -3.16
N ALA A 20 -3.22 19.56 -1.99
CA ALA A 20 -3.45 20.91 -1.49
C ALA A 20 -2.97 21.98 -2.47
N LYS A 21 -3.70 23.09 -2.57
CA LYS A 21 -3.36 24.21 -3.45
C LYS A 21 -1.97 24.75 -3.12
N ALA A 22 -1.04 24.62 -4.06
CA ALA A 22 0.22 25.33 -3.98
C ALA A 22 -0.05 26.83 -4.12
N LYS A 23 0.49 27.64 -3.19
CA LYS A 23 0.25 29.08 -3.05
C LYS A 23 0.49 29.91 -4.32
N SER A 24 1.19 29.38 -5.32
CA SER A 24 1.52 30.11 -6.55
C SER A 24 0.62 29.81 -7.74
N ASN A 25 0.10 28.58 -7.91
CA ASN A 25 -0.56 28.16 -9.16
C ASN A 25 -1.96 27.53 -9.00
N GLY A 26 -2.52 27.44 -7.79
CA GLY A 26 -3.98 27.31 -7.56
C GLY A 26 -4.75 26.13 -8.20
N ILE A 27 -4.08 25.14 -8.80
CA ILE A 27 -4.73 23.99 -9.40
C ILE A 27 -5.01 22.96 -8.31
N GLU A 28 -6.27 22.61 -8.15
CA GLU A 28 -6.72 21.52 -7.30
C GLU A 28 -6.76 20.24 -8.15
N VAL A 29 -6.10 19.18 -7.66
CA VAL A 29 -6.12 17.87 -8.32
C VAL A 29 -6.60 16.84 -7.31
N ARG A 30 -7.68 16.15 -7.66
CA ARG A 30 -8.21 15.01 -6.91
C ARG A 30 -8.04 13.75 -7.74
N LYS A 31 -7.38 12.75 -7.17
CA LYS A 31 -7.19 11.43 -7.79
C LYS A 31 -7.99 10.42 -6.99
N VAL A 32 -8.83 9.65 -7.66
CA VAL A 32 -9.65 8.59 -7.06
C VAL A 32 -9.29 7.28 -7.75
N LEU A 33 -8.69 6.37 -6.99
CA LEU A 33 -8.44 5.00 -7.42
C LEU A 33 -9.50 4.11 -6.80
N LYS A 34 -10.25 3.38 -7.62
CA LYS A 34 -11.25 2.40 -7.16
C LYS A 34 -10.93 1.02 -7.69
N MET A 35 -11.39 0.04 -6.94
CA MET A 35 -11.35 -1.35 -7.31
C MET A 35 -12.68 -2.00 -6.93
N GLU A 36 -13.36 -2.58 -7.92
CA GLU A 36 -14.70 -3.15 -7.75
C GLU A 36 -14.74 -4.56 -8.34
N PRO A 37 -15.52 -5.49 -7.77
CA PRO A 37 -15.66 -6.83 -8.35
C PRO A 37 -16.39 -6.75 -9.70
N LEU A 38 -15.96 -7.59 -10.66
CA LEU A 38 -16.68 -7.74 -11.92
C LEU A 38 -17.98 -8.52 -11.72
N LEU A 39 -19.03 -8.21 -12.50
CA LEU A 39 -20.35 -8.86 -12.42
C LEU A 39 -20.30 -10.37 -12.66
N ASP A 40 -19.37 -10.82 -13.50
CA ASP A 40 -19.11 -12.23 -13.81
C ASP A 40 -18.26 -12.94 -12.73
N ALA A 41 -17.90 -12.21 -11.66
CA ALA A 41 -17.00 -12.62 -10.61
C ALA A 41 -15.60 -13.05 -11.09
N THR A 42 -15.18 -12.79 -12.34
CA THR A 42 -13.91 -13.30 -12.88
C THR A 42 -12.68 -12.52 -12.41
N GLY A 43 -12.90 -11.44 -11.66
CA GLY A 43 -11.86 -10.59 -11.10
C GLY A 43 -12.43 -9.26 -10.62
N HIS A 44 -11.63 -8.21 -10.79
CA HIS A 44 -11.95 -6.85 -10.36
C HIS A 44 -11.67 -5.85 -11.48
N SER A 45 -12.40 -4.76 -11.53
CA SER A 45 -12.10 -3.59 -12.35
C SER A 45 -11.30 -2.59 -11.53
N PHE A 46 -10.20 -2.08 -12.08
CA PHE A 46 -9.47 -0.94 -11.54
C PHE A 46 -9.87 0.30 -12.30
N SER A 47 -10.24 1.37 -11.60
CA SER A 47 -10.52 2.67 -12.21
C SER A 47 -9.69 3.77 -11.56
N LEU A 48 -9.02 4.57 -12.37
CA LEU A 48 -8.31 5.77 -11.91
C LEU A 48 -8.98 7.00 -12.53
N SER A 49 -9.71 7.75 -11.71
CA SER A 49 -10.29 9.03 -12.07
C SER A 49 -9.41 10.17 -11.57
N VAL A 50 -9.09 11.12 -12.44
CA VAL A 50 -8.32 12.32 -12.12
C VAL A 50 -9.18 13.53 -12.45
N TYR A 51 -9.51 14.29 -11.41
CA TYR A 51 -10.24 15.54 -11.48
C TYR A 51 -9.24 16.67 -11.32
N LYS A 52 -9.24 17.61 -12.25
CA LYS A 52 -8.40 18.81 -12.21
C LYS A 52 -9.31 20.02 -12.31
N LYS A 53 -9.21 20.91 -11.33
CA LYS A 53 -9.95 22.18 -11.31
C LYS A 53 -8.97 23.35 -11.41
N PRO A 54 -8.73 23.89 -12.61
CA PRO A 54 -7.96 25.11 -12.80
C PRO A 54 -8.78 26.32 -12.32
N ALA A 55 -8.11 27.39 -11.89
CA ALA A 55 -8.79 28.57 -11.36
C ALA A 55 -9.75 29.25 -12.37
N ASN A 56 -9.44 29.18 -13.67
CA ASN A 56 -10.11 29.95 -14.72
C ASN A 56 -10.64 29.07 -15.87
N MET A 57 -10.78 27.76 -15.67
CA MET A 57 -11.23 26.82 -16.70
C MET A 57 -12.22 25.82 -16.12
N GLU A 58 -12.90 25.10 -17.00
CA GLU A 58 -13.79 24.01 -16.64
C GLU A 58 -13.02 22.85 -15.96
N GLU A 59 -13.72 22.09 -15.13
CA GLU A 59 -13.17 20.91 -14.48
C GLU A 59 -12.88 19.83 -15.52
N ILE A 60 -11.65 19.33 -15.52
CA ILE A 60 -11.22 18.26 -16.41
C ILE A 60 -11.30 16.96 -15.62
N GLU A 61 -12.12 16.03 -16.12
CA GLU A 61 -12.19 14.66 -15.62
C GLU A 61 -11.60 13.71 -16.66
N GLU A 62 -10.55 13.00 -16.27
CA GLU A 62 -10.00 11.89 -17.04
C GLU A 62 -10.14 10.60 -16.26
N ASN A 63 -10.53 9.52 -16.93
CA ASN A 63 -10.71 8.23 -16.29
C ASN A 63 -10.14 7.10 -17.14
N ILE A 64 -9.41 6.19 -16.50
CA ILE A 64 -8.86 4.99 -17.11
C ILE A 64 -9.41 3.79 -16.36
N TYR A 65 -9.92 2.82 -17.12
CA TYR A 65 -10.47 1.56 -16.61
C TYR A 65 -9.65 0.38 -17.09
N LEU A 66 -9.34 -0.55 -16.19
CA LEU A 66 -8.57 -1.74 -16.47
C LEU A 66 -9.19 -2.96 -15.77
N PRO A 67 -9.74 -3.93 -16.51
CA PRO A 67 -10.17 -5.19 -15.92
C PRO A 67 -8.95 -6.05 -15.54
N ILE A 68 -8.95 -6.54 -14.30
CA ILE A 68 -7.92 -7.40 -13.73
C ILE A 68 -8.55 -8.75 -13.39
N ARG A 69 -8.05 -9.82 -14.01
CA ARG A 69 -8.52 -11.19 -13.72
C ARG A 69 -8.03 -11.67 -12.36
N ARG A 70 -8.72 -12.64 -11.76
CA ARG A 70 -8.31 -13.31 -10.50
C ARG A 70 -6.84 -13.74 -10.48
N ALA A 71 -6.34 -14.32 -11.58
CA ALA A 71 -4.95 -14.76 -11.68
C ALA A 71 -3.95 -13.58 -11.61
N GLN A 72 -4.25 -12.48 -12.28
CA GLN A 72 -3.43 -11.27 -12.24
C GLN A 72 -3.46 -10.62 -10.85
N LEU A 73 -4.64 -10.59 -10.21
CA LEU A 73 -4.78 -10.11 -8.85
C LEU A 73 -4.00 -10.97 -7.84
N ALA A 74 -3.96 -12.29 -8.01
CA ALA A 74 -3.17 -13.19 -7.18
C ALA A 74 -1.66 -12.88 -7.28
N VAL A 75 -1.17 -12.58 -8.48
CA VAL A 75 0.22 -12.14 -8.69
C VAL A 75 0.49 -10.82 -7.96
N LEU A 76 -0.39 -9.83 -8.08
CA LEU A 76 -0.24 -8.56 -7.36
C LEU A 76 -0.22 -8.75 -5.84
N ARG A 77 -1.08 -9.61 -5.31
CA ARG A 77 -1.08 -9.96 -3.87
C ARG A 77 0.23 -10.61 -3.44
N SER A 78 0.78 -11.52 -4.25
CA SER A 78 2.07 -12.14 -3.97
C SER A 78 3.19 -11.10 -3.92
N ILE A 79 3.25 -10.19 -4.91
CA ILE A 79 4.25 -9.12 -4.97
C ILE A 79 4.12 -8.19 -3.77
N PHE A 80 2.89 -7.82 -3.39
CA PHE A 80 2.66 -6.91 -2.28
C PHE A 80 3.02 -7.54 -0.94
N ASN A 81 2.68 -8.80 -0.70
CA ASN A 81 3.13 -9.51 0.51
C ASN A 81 4.65 -9.57 0.61
N TYR A 82 5.32 -9.81 -0.52
CA TYR A 82 6.78 -9.86 -0.57
C TYR A 82 7.43 -8.50 -0.29
N ILE A 83 6.94 -7.41 -0.89
CA ILE A 83 7.62 -6.10 -0.84
C ILE A 83 7.34 -5.32 0.45
N VAL A 84 6.22 -5.57 1.14
CA VAL A 84 5.79 -4.80 2.32
C VAL A 84 6.87 -4.76 3.43
N PRO A 85 7.51 -5.87 3.85
CA PRO A 85 8.58 -5.83 4.85
C PRO A 85 9.77 -4.93 4.45
N TYR A 86 10.09 -4.86 3.16
CA TYR A 86 11.16 -4.01 2.65
C TYR A 86 10.77 -2.53 2.69
N LEU A 87 9.52 -2.19 2.31
CA LEU A 87 9.02 -0.82 2.40
C LEU A 87 8.91 -0.31 3.84
N LEU A 88 8.65 -1.21 4.79
CA LEU A 88 8.64 -0.91 6.22
C LEU A 88 10.06 -0.83 6.81
N GLY A 89 11.10 -1.15 6.05
CA GLY A 89 12.49 -1.21 6.52
C GLY A 89 12.79 -2.41 7.42
N TRP A 90 11.84 -3.32 7.64
CA TRP A 90 12.03 -4.50 8.48
C TRP A 90 13.08 -5.46 7.92
N SER A 91 13.29 -5.46 6.61
CA SER A 91 14.37 -6.23 5.99
C SER A 91 15.76 -5.79 6.46
N ALA A 92 15.96 -4.49 6.71
CA ALA A 92 17.22 -3.97 7.24
C ALA A 92 17.45 -4.48 8.67
N PHE A 93 16.42 -4.45 9.51
CA PHE A 93 16.48 -5.03 10.86
C PHE A 93 16.70 -6.54 10.85
N ALA A 94 15.95 -7.30 10.05
CA ALA A 94 16.09 -8.75 9.96
C ALA A 94 17.51 -9.18 9.52
N SER A 95 18.20 -8.34 8.74
CA SER A 95 19.57 -8.59 8.31
C SER A 95 20.62 -8.44 9.42
N THR A 96 20.36 -7.62 10.46
CA THR A 96 21.31 -7.42 11.57
C THR A 96 21.25 -8.56 12.60
N ILE A 97 20.12 -9.23 12.74
CA ILE A 97 19.92 -10.35 13.68
C ILE A 97 20.97 -11.45 13.47
N LYS A 98 21.34 -11.75 12.22
CA LYS A 98 22.38 -12.76 11.95
C LYS A 98 23.76 -12.32 12.45
N ALA A 99 24.12 -11.05 12.31
CA ALA A 99 25.41 -10.53 12.78
C ALA A 99 25.50 -10.56 14.32
N GLU A 100 24.42 -10.21 15.01
CA GLU A 100 24.34 -10.22 16.48
C GLU A 100 24.41 -11.65 17.05
N VAL A 101 23.66 -12.60 16.48
CA VAL A 101 23.66 -14.01 16.94
C VAL A 101 25.03 -14.66 16.82
N TYR A 102 25.80 -14.41 15.75
CA TYR A 102 27.18 -14.91 15.64
C TYR A 102 28.15 -14.22 16.60
N SER A 103 27.93 -12.94 16.92
CA SER A 103 28.74 -12.24 17.94
C SER A 103 28.42 -12.70 19.38
N GLN A 104 27.21 -13.21 19.61
CA GLN A 104 26.68 -13.57 20.93
C GLN A 104 26.84 -15.06 21.28
N MET A 105 27.27 -15.90 20.34
CA MET A 105 27.63 -17.31 20.62
C MET A 105 28.81 -17.48 21.61
N ASN A 106 29.54 -16.40 21.92
CA ASN A 106 30.58 -16.40 22.96
C ASN A 106 30.04 -16.15 24.39
N SER A 107 28.76 -15.83 24.57
CA SER A 107 28.15 -15.64 25.89
C SER A 107 26.96 -16.59 26.06
N ALA A 108 27.23 -17.71 26.74
CA ALA A 108 26.21 -18.67 27.12
C ALA A 108 25.06 -17.98 27.87
N ASN A 109 23.82 -18.23 27.39
CA ASN A 109 22.51 -17.95 27.98
C ASN A 109 21.76 -16.71 27.43
N PRO A 110 20.89 -16.86 26.40
CA PRO A 110 19.96 -15.80 26.01
C PRO A 110 18.77 -15.81 26.98
N ARG A 111 18.86 -15.05 28.08
CA ARG A 111 17.70 -14.76 28.92
C ARG A 111 16.77 -13.83 28.14
N TYR A 112 15.60 -14.31 27.75
CA TYR A 112 14.48 -13.45 27.34
C TYR A 112 14.12 -12.56 28.54
N SER A 113 14.64 -11.34 28.56
CA SER A 113 14.39 -10.36 29.62
C SER A 113 13.25 -9.46 29.17
N ALA A 114 12.08 -9.60 29.79
CA ALA A 114 10.94 -8.70 29.62
C ALA A 114 11.21 -7.31 30.28
N ASN A 115 12.36 -6.72 29.98
CA ASN A 115 12.83 -5.49 30.62
C ASN A 115 12.21 -4.21 30.04
N ASN A 116 11.40 -4.35 28.97
CA ASN A 116 10.95 -3.20 28.18
C ASN A 116 9.63 -2.61 28.69
N GLU A 117 8.96 -3.27 29.65
CA GLU A 117 7.64 -2.87 30.14
C GLU A 117 7.65 -1.95 31.38
N ARG A 118 8.83 -1.66 31.96
CA ARG A 118 8.92 -1.00 33.28
C ARG A 118 9.32 0.48 33.31
N ASN A 119 9.51 1.11 32.16
CA ASN A 119 9.77 2.55 32.10
C ASN A 119 8.59 3.29 31.44
N ARG A 120 7.56 3.55 32.24
CA ARG A 120 6.52 4.55 31.99
C ARG A 120 6.44 5.51 33.16
#